data_AF-A0AAU6R4F3-F1
#
_entry.id   AF-A0AAU6R4F3-F1
#
_cell.length_a   1.000
_cell.length_b   1.000
_cell.length_c   1.000
_cell.angle_alpha   90.00
_cell.angle_beta   90.00
_cell.angle_gamma   90.00
#
_symmetry.space_group_name_H-M   'P 1'
#
loop_
_entity.id
_entity.type
_entity.pdbx_description
1 polymer ?
#
loop_
_entity_poly.entity_id
_entity_poly.type
_entity_poly.pdbx_seq_one_letter_code
_entity_poly.pdbx_strand_id
1 'polypeptide(L)' 'MVFPQGGISPNGSLQPHKPGLEWLWRNTGATLVEIKIAGAEKSKLFAKSGSQWWPKITLTVDHENAFASGGILLVEHG' A
#
# COMPACT_ATOMS: atom_id res chain seq x y z
N MET A 1 1.34 -0.52 -10.08
CA MET A 1 1.03 -0.74 -8.65
C MET A 1 1.63 -2.08 -8.24
N VAL A 2 2.30 -2.15 -7.09
CA VAL A 2 2.99 -3.36 -6.62
C VAL A 2 2.56 -3.64 -5.18
N PHE A 3 2.37 -4.93 -4.83
CA PHE A 3 2.15 -5.37 -3.46
C PHE A 3 3.46 -5.96 -2.92
N PRO A 4 4.29 -5.15 -2.23
CA PRO A 4 5.67 -5.52 -1.96
C PRO A 4 5.82 -6.69 -0.99
N GLN A 5 4.78 -7.04 -0.22
CA GLN A 5 4.79 -8.19 0.68
C GLN A 5 4.65 -9.52 -0.08
N GLY A 6 4.15 -9.50 -1.31
CA GLY A 6 3.97 -10.69 -2.16
C GLY A 6 2.86 -11.65 -1.70
N GLY A 7 1.98 -11.22 -0.78
CA GLY A 7 0.89 -12.02 -0.27
C GLY A 7 -0.10 -11.22 0.56
N ILE A 8 -1.28 -11.80 0.80
CA ILE A 8 -2.30 -11.22 1.67
C ILE A 8 -1.94 -11.53 3.13
N SER A 9 -1.93 -10.50 3.98
CA SER A 9 -1.68 -10.68 5.41
C SER A 9 -2.76 -11.55 6.07
N PRO A 10 -2.40 -12.56 6.89
CA PRO A 10 -3.39 -13.42 7.57
C PRO A 10 -4.26 -12.68 8.59
N ASN A 11 -3.75 -11.59 9.17
CA ASN A 11 -4.37 -10.87 10.28
C ASN A 11 -4.46 -9.35 10.04
N GLY A 12 -4.15 -8.89 8.82
CA GLY A 12 -4.17 -7.48 8.46
C GLY A 12 -2.92 -6.68 8.89
N SER A 13 -1.97 -7.30 9.61
CA SER A 13 -0.71 -6.64 9.96
C SER A 13 0.20 -6.51 8.76
N LEU A 14 0.94 -5.39 8.69
CA LEU A 14 1.99 -5.20 7.69
C LEU A 14 3.00 -6.34 7.75
N GLN A 15 3.39 -6.82 6.57
CA GLN A 15 4.43 -7.83 6.43
C GLN A 15 5.68 -7.17 5.83
N PRO A 16 6.87 -7.76 6.03
CA PRO A 16 8.09 -7.25 5.43
C PRO A 16 7.99 -7.16 3.91
N HIS A 17 8.53 -6.09 3.34
CA HIS A 17 8.69 -5.95 1.89
C HIS A 17 9.66 -7.02 1.37
N LYS A 18 9.35 -7.56 0.19
CA LYS A 18 10.26 -8.41 -0.57
C LYS A 18 11.35 -7.54 -1.20
N PRO A 19 12.58 -8.08 -1.36
CA PRO A 19 13.73 -7.30 -1.82
C PRO A 19 13.59 -6.70 -3.23
N GLY A 20 12.67 -7.24 -4.05
CA GLY A 20 12.42 -6.74 -5.40
C GLY A 20 11.90 -5.29 -5.46
N LEU A 21 11.25 -4.80 -4.40
CA LEU A 21 10.77 -3.40 -4.36
C LEU A 21 11.95 -2.42 -4.36
N GLU A 22 12.93 -2.66 -3.50
CA GLU A 22 14.11 -1.79 -3.35
C GLU A 22 14.92 -1.74 -4.65
N TRP A 23 15.10 -2.90 -5.29
CA TRP A 23 15.75 -2.98 -6.60
C TRP A 23 14.98 -2.16 -7.65
N LEU A 24 13.66 -2.34 -7.77
CA LEU A 24 12.85 -1.65 -8.77
C LEU A 24 12.89 -0.13 -8.58
N TRP A 25 12.74 0.33 -7.33
CA TRP A 25 12.75 1.75 -7.01
C TRP A 25 14.10 2.40 -7.35
N ARG A 26 15.21 1.78 -6.93
CA ARG A 26 16.56 2.30 -7.21
C ARG A 26 16.92 2.34 -8.69
N ASN A 27 16.46 1.36 -9.47
CA ASN A 27 16.83 1.26 -10.88
C ASN A 27 15.96 2.10 -11.81
N THR A 28 14.78 2.54 -11.35
CA THR A 28 13.84 3.33 -12.17
C THR A 28 13.85 4.81 -11.84
N GLY A 29 14.28 5.19 -10.64
CA GLY A 29 14.14 6.57 -10.16
C GLY A 29 12.69 7.02 -10.00
N ALA A 30 11.73 6.07 -10.02
CA ALA A 30 10.32 6.38 -9.87
C ALA A 30 10.03 6.93 -8.46
N THR A 31 9.08 7.85 -8.36
CA THR A 31 8.55 8.29 -7.06
C THR A 31 7.81 7.13 -6.40
N LEU A 32 8.23 6.80 -5.18
CA LEU A 32 7.56 5.78 -4.38
C LEU A 32 6.39 6.43 -3.64
N VAL A 33 5.17 6.02 -3.98
CA VAL A 33 3.95 6.41 -3.26
C VAL A 33 3.42 5.19 -2.52
N GLU A 34 3.44 5.24 -1.19
CA GLU A 34 2.91 4.16 -0.36
C GLU A 34 1.43 4.42 -0.07
N ILE A 35 0.60 3.39 -0.23
CA ILE A 35 -0.84 3.45 -0.02
C ILE A 35 -1.22 2.36 0.99
N LYS A 36 -1.93 2.76 2.04
CA LYS A 36 -2.53 1.86 3.01
C LYS A 36 -3.97 1.56 2.63
N ILE A 37 -4.33 0.28 2.67
CA ILE A 37 -5.68 -0.23 2.42
C ILE A 37 -6.27 -0.70 3.74
N ALA A 38 -7.43 -0.16 4.12
CA ALA A 38 -8.16 -0.58 5.31
C ALA A 38 -9.58 -1.06 4.94
N GLY A 39 -10.12 -2.01 5.70
CA GLY A 39 -11.43 -2.61 5.50
C GLY A 39 -11.43 -3.84 4.61
N ALA A 40 -10.37 -4.09 3.84
CA ALA A 40 -10.25 -5.28 3.00
C ALA A 40 -10.15 -6.57 3.84
N GLU A 41 -9.56 -6.48 5.03
CA GLU A 41 -9.48 -7.56 6.02
C GLU A 41 -10.85 -8.05 6.51
N LYS A 42 -11.89 -7.23 6.35
CA LYS A 42 -13.27 -7.59 6.72
C LYS A 42 -13.99 -8.33 5.59
N SER A 43 -13.43 -8.36 4.38
CA SER A 43 -14.07 -8.97 3.21
C SER A 43 -13.90 -10.48 3.18
N LYS A 44 -14.99 -11.22 2.96
CA LYS A 44 -14.96 -12.67 2.72
C LYS A 44 -14.15 -13.07 1.47
N LEU A 45 -14.00 -12.16 0.51
CA LEU A 45 -13.27 -12.41 -0.73
C LEU A 45 -11.76 -12.21 -0.57
N PHE A 46 -11.36 -11.26 0.29
CA PHE A 46 -9.97 -10.82 0.39
C PHE A 46 -9.28 -11.27 1.67
N ALA A 47 -10.00 -11.78 2.67
CA ALA A 47 -9.41 -12.26 3.91
C ALA A 47 -10.02 -13.58 4.36
N LYS A 48 -9.15 -14.50 4.82
CA LYS A 48 -9.57 -15.78 5.39
C LYS A 48 -10.50 -15.62 6.60
N SER A 49 -10.32 -14.53 7.36
CA SER A 49 -11.10 -14.19 8.55
C SER A 49 -12.17 -13.11 8.29
N GLY A 50 -12.39 -12.72 7.04
CA GLY A 50 -13.38 -11.71 6.69
C GLY A 50 -14.82 -12.19 6.91
N SER A 51 -15.70 -11.30 7.37
CA SER A 51 -17.11 -11.61 7.69
C SER A 51 -18.12 -10.87 6.82
N GLN A 52 -17.70 -9.89 6.02
CA GLN A 52 -18.56 -9.01 5.23
C GLN A 52 -18.40 -9.30 3.73
N TRP A 53 -19.49 -9.23 2.97
CA TRP A 53 -19.41 -9.33 1.50
C TRP A 53 -18.96 -8.02 0.85
N TRP A 54 -19.40 -6.88 1.40
CA TRP A 54 -19.11 -5.54 0.90
C TRP A 54 -18.70 -4.59 2.03
N PRO A 55 -17.53 -4.79 2.66
CA PRO A 55 -17.03 -3.84 3.64
C PRO A 55 -16.67 -2.50 2.97
N LYS A 56 -16.78 -1.40 3.73
CA LYS A 56 -16.22 -0.11 3.31
C LYS A 56 -14.69 -0.24 3.21
N ILE A 57 -14.14 0.02 2.04
CA ILE A 57 -12.69 0.07 1.79
C ILE A 57 -12.22 1.51 1.84
N THR A 58 -11.12 1.77 2.53
CA THR A 58 -10.48 3.09 2.58
C THR A 58 -9.05 2.98 2.07
N LEU A 59 -8.66 3.93 1.21
CA LEU A 59 -7.29 4.09 0.73
C LEU A 59 -6.73 5.38 1.32
N THR A 60 -5.57 5.31 1.96
CA THR A 60 -4.86 6.49 2.47
C THR A 60 -3.44 6.47 1.95
N VAL A 61 -2.98 7.61 1.44
CA VAL A 61 -1.58 7.79 1.05
C VAL A 61 -0.76 7.98 2.32
N ASP A 62 0.30 7.20 2.47
CA ASP A 62 1.26 7.38 3.54
C ASP A 62 2.33 8.36 3.04
N HIS A 63 2.28 9.60 3.56
CA HIS A 63 3.07 10.72 3.04
C HIS A 63 4.53 10.73 3.52
N GLU A 64 4.94 9.76 4.34
CA GLU A 64 6.21 9.81 5.08
C GLU A 64 7.43 9.53 4.19
N ASN A 65 7.25 8.83 3.06
CA ASN A 65 8.34 8.49 2.13
C ASN A 65 8.40 9.32 0.83
N ALA A 66 7.45 10.22 0.58
CA ALA A 66 7.42 11.01 -0.66
C ALA A 66 8.64 11.94 -0.79
N PHE A 67 9.15 12.45 0.33
CA PHE A 67 10.24 13.43 0.37
C PHE A 67 11.63 12.86 0.08
N ALA A 68 11.83 11.54 0.20
CA ALA A 68 13.12 10.89 -0.04
C ALA A 68 13.45 10.74 -1.55
N SER A 69 12.50 11.06 -2.44
CA SER A 69 12.65 10.85 -3.90
C SER A 69 12.62 12.13 -4.74
N GLY A 70 12.78 13.32 -4.13
CA GLY A 70 12.88 14.58 -4.89
C GLY A 70 11.62 14.97 -5.67
N GLY A 71 10.47 14.34 -5.37
CA GLY A 71 9.18 14.71 -5.94
C GLY A 71 8.57 15.86 -5.14
N ILE A 72 8.53 17.06 -5.74
CA ILE A 72 7.69 18.16 -5.26
C ILE A 72 6.24 17.75 -5.50
N LEU A 73 5.47 17.55 -4.43
CA LEU A 73 4.03 17.34 -4.52
C LEU A 73 3.34 18.70 -4.45
N LEU A 74 2.87 19.20 -5.60
CA LEU A 74 1.88 20.28 -5.62
C LEU A 74 0.57 19.69 -5.10
N VAL A 75 0.21 20.00 -3.86
CA VAL A 75 -1.13 19.79 -3.35
C VAL A 75 -1.98 20.98 -3.80
N GLU A 76 -2.76 20.81 -4.87
CA GLU A 76 -3.87 21.72 -5.13
C GLU A 76 -5.03 21.37 -4.20
N HIS A 77 -5.37 22.31 -3.30
CA HIS A 77 -6.64 22.30 -2.60
C HIS A 77 -7.74 22.77 -3.57
N GLY A 78 -8.73 21.91 -3.80
CA GLY A 78 -10.04 22.26 -4.33
C GLY A 78 -11.11 21.92 -3.31
#